data_AF-A0A4D9DAM7-F1
#
_entry.id   AF-A0A4D9DAM7-F1
#
_cell.length_a   1.000
_cell.length_b   1.000
_cell.length_c   1.000
_cell.angle_alpha   90.00
_cell.angle_beta   90.00
_cell.angle_gamma   90.00
#
_symmetry.space_group_name_H-M   'P 1'
#
loop_
_entity.id
_entity.type
_entity.pdbx_description
1 polymer ?
#
loop_
_entity_poly.entity_id
_entity_poly.type
_entity_poly.pdbx_seq_one_letter_code
_entity_poly.pdbx_strand_id
1 'polypeptide(L)'
;MYNIPLVTFVDCPGYLPGVEQEYRGVIRHGAKIIYAYCQATVPKISIVTRKAIGGSYVAMSSRQMGNDVAFAWPTAQIAVMGPEGAARLLNGRVIAASEDPAATEAKFVEDYREKFFNPYRAADLGQIDEVIEPRETRPRLIRALEVLQTKVSINYPKKHGLFPV
;
A
#
# COMPACT_ATOMS: atom_id res chain seq x y z
N MET A 1 -20.40 6.02 -18.19
CA MET A 1 -19.31 6.23 -17.21
C MET A 1 -19.95 6.87 -15.99
N TYR A 2 -19.89 6.25 -14.81
CA TYR A 2 -20.69 6.68 -13.66
C TYR A 2 -20.03 7.76 -12.78
N ASN A 3 -18.77 8.12 -13.08
CA ASN A 3 -18.03 9.24 -12.46
C ASN A 3 -18.04 9.24 -10.92
N ILE A 4 -18.06 8.07 -10.29
CA ILE A 4 -18.11 7.91 -8.84
C ILE A 4 -16.69 7.95 -8.27
N PRO A 5 -16.37 8.85 -7.32
CA PRO A 5 -15.10 8.84 -6.59
C PRO A 5 -14.82 7.52 -5.88
N LEU A 6 -13.54 7.15 -5.77
CA LEU A 6 -13.09 5.96 -5.03
C LEU A 6 -12.42 6.39 -3.73
N VAL A 7 -12.94 5.87 -2.61
CA VAL A 7 -12.32 6.02 -1.29
C VAL A 7 -11.93 4.62 -0.79
N THR A 8 -10.63 4.39 -0.61
CA THR A 8 -10.08 3.08 -0.30
C THR A 8 -9.49 3.06 1.10
N PHE A 9 -10.03 2.20 1.98
CA PHE A 9 -9.45 1.92 3.29
C PHE A 9 -8.53 0.71 3.20
N VAL A 10 -7.29 0.86 3.68
CA VAL A 10 -6.24 -0.16 3.55
C VAL A 10 -5.92 -0.75 4.93
N ASP A 11 -6.15 -2.05 5.06
CA ASP A 11 -5.60 -2.92 6.11
C ASP A 11 -5.34 -4.32 5.51
N CYS A 12 -4.27 -4.44 4.73
CA CYS A 12 -3.91 -5.65 4.02
C CYS A 12 -2.43 -6.04 4.30
N PRO A 13 -2.19 -7.23 4.88
CA PRO A 13 -0.84 -7.73 5.13
C PRO A 13 -0.18 -8.37 3.90
N GLY A 14 -0.91 -8.55 2.79
CA GLY A 14 -0.42 -9.26 1.61
C GLY A 14 -1.50 -10.09 0.92
N TYR A 15 -1.11 -10.79 -0.14
CA TYR A 15 -1.94 -11.81 -0.78
C TYR A 15 -1.97 -13.08 0.05
N LEU A 16 -3.04 -13.86 -0.09
CA LEU A 16 -3.15 -15.16 0.57
C LEU A 16 -2.11 -16.13 -0.03
N PRO A 17 -1.15 -16.64 0.77
CA PRO A 17 -0.21 -17.64 0.27
C PRO A 17 -0.91 -18.98 0.05
N GLY A 18 -0.52 -19.70 -1.00
CA GLY A 18 -0.98 -21.07 -1.23
C GLY A 18 -0.81 -21.53 -2.67
N VAL A 19 -0.43 -22.79 -2.86
CA VAL A 19 -0.24 -23.41 -4.19
C VAL A 19 -1.52 -23.33 -5.03
N GLU A 20 -2.69 -23.50 -4.41
CA GLU A 20 -3.98 -23.37 -5.09
C GLU A 20 -4.20 -21.94 -5.64
N GLN A 21 -3.78 -20.90 -4.91
CA GLN A 21 -3.90 -19.51 -5.37
C GLN A 21 -3.05 -19.27 -6.62
N GLU A 22 -1.84 -19.82 -6.65
CA GLU A 22 -0.96 -19.76 -7.82
C GLU A 22 -1.58 -20.48 -9.02
N TYR A 23 -2.06 -21.72 -8.85
CA TYR A 23 -2.71 -22.47 -9.93
C TYR A 23 -3.99 -21.83 -10.44
N ARG A 24 -4.76 -21.16 -9.55
CA ARG A 24 -5.95 -20.39 -9.94
C ARG A 24 -5.60 -19.06 -10.60
N GLY A 25 -4.32 -18.71 -10.69
CA GLY A 25 -3.82 -17.54 -11.38
C GLY A 25 -3.94 -16.26 -10.56
N VAL A 26 -3.54 -16.28 -9.29
CA VAL A 26 -3.53 -15.09 -8.43
C VAL A 26 -2.81 -13.90 -9.07
N ILE A 27 -1.76 -14.15 -9.87
CA ILE A 27 -1.02 -13.11 -10.60
C ILE A 27 -1.94 -12.31 -11.55
N ARG A 28 -2.63 -13.00 -12.47
CA ARG A 28 -3.53 -12.34 -13.44
C ARG A 28 -4.76 -11.73 -12.76
N HIS A 29 -5.23 -12.33 -11.66
CA HIS A 29 -6.36 -11.78 -10.89
C HIS A 29 -5.96 -10.54 -10.08
N GLY A 30 -4.82 -10.55 -9.40
CA GLY A 30 -4.31 -9.39 -8.65
C GLY A 30 -4.02 -8.21 -9.58
N ALA A 31 -3.50 -8.49 -10.78
CA ALA A 31 -3.25 -7.48 -11.82
C ALA A 31 -4.53 -6.73 -12.25
N LYS A 32 -5.73 -7.33 -12.11
CA LYS A 32 -7.01 -6.66 -12.43
C LYS A 32 -7.26 -5.45 -11.53
N ILE A 33 -6.93 -5.55 -10.24
CA ILE A 33 -7.11 -4.46 -9.27
C ILE A 33 -6.16 -3.31 -9.60
N ILE A 34 -4.88 -3.63 -9.82
CA ILE A 34 -3.85 -2.66 -10.23
C ILE A 34 -4.28 -1.94 -11.52
N TYR A 35 -4.67 -2.71 -12.54
CA TYR A 35 -5.13 -2.17 -13.81
C TYR A 35 -6.33 -1.23 -13.61
N ALA A 36 -7.31 -1.62 -12.79
CA ALA A 36 -8.49 -0.81 -12.53
C ALA A 36 -8.15 0.55 -11.88
N TYR A 37 -7.29 0.58 -10.86
CA TYR A 37 -6.85 1.83 -10.23
C TYR A 37 -6.04 2.72 -11.18
N CYS A 38 -5.11 2.13 -11.94
CA CYS A 38 -4.30 2.86 -12.93
C CYS A 38 -5.15 3.45 -14.06
N GLN A 39 -6.21 2.74 -14.49
CA GLN A 39 -7.07 3.21 -15.57
C GLN A 39 -8.10 4.25 -15.09
N ALA A 40 -8.52 4.19 -13.83
CA ALA A 40 -9.54 5.07 -13.27
C ALA A 40 -9.07 6.54 -13.24
N THR A 41 -9.87 7.43 -13.83
CA THR A 41 -9.61 8.88 -13.90
C THR A 41 -10.42 9.70 -12.88
N VAL A 42 -11.41 9.07 -12.23
CA VAL A 42 -12.17 9.67 -11.12
C VAL A 42 -11.25 10.05 -9.95
N PRO A 43 -11.71 10.90 -9.03
CA PRO A 43 -11.02 11.14 -7.76
C PRO A 43 -10.77 9.83 -7.01
N LYS A 44 -9.54 9.63 -6.54
CA LYS A 44 -9.08 8.45 -5.79
C LYS A 44 -8.38 8.94 -4.53
N ILE A 45 -8.92 8.54 -3.39
CA ILE A 45 -8.38 8.86 -2.07
C ILE A 45 -8.12 7.53 -1.34
N SER A 46 -6.98 7.40 -0.67
CA SER A 46 -6.70 6.23 0.18
C SER A 46 -6.48 6.63 1.63
N ILE A 47 -6.85 5.74 2.54
CA ILE A 47 -6.60 5.85 3.97
C ILE A 47 -5.97 4.55 4.43
N VAL A 48 -4.70 4.57 4.80
CA VAL A 48 -4.05 3.43 5.45
C VAL A 48 -4.42 3.43 6.92
N THR A 49 -5.20 2.45 7.34
CA THR A 49 -5.71 2.34 8.72
C THR A 49 -4.78 1.53 9.61
N ARG A 50 -4.18 0.47 9.06
CA ARG A 50 -3.23 -0.39 9.77
C ARG A 50 -2.22 -1.02 8.81
N LYS A 51 -2.36 -2.28 8.39
CA LYS A 51 -1.32 -2.94 7.59
C LYS A 51 -1.40 -2.54 6.12
N ALA A 52 -0.26 -2.24 5.51
CA ALA A 52 -0.14 -2.02 4.07
C ALA A 52 1.21 -2.55 3.61
N ILE A 53 1.24 -3.83 3.23
CA ILE A 53 2.50 -4.56 3.07
C ILE A 53 2.71 -5.00 1.61
N GLY A 54 3.86 -4.66 1.05
CA GLY A 54 4.34 -5.13 -0.24
C GLY A 54 3.37 -4.86 -1.39
N GLY A 55 3.18 -5.87 -2.25
CA GLY A 55 2.32 -5.76 -3.43
C GLY A 55 0.85 -5.48 -3.12
N SER A 56 0.38 -5.77 -1.91
CA SER A 56 -0.99 -5.45 -1.51
C SER A 56 -1.19 -3.96 -1.30
N TYR A 57 -0.21 -3.25 -0.73
CA TYR A 57 -0.23 -1.79 -0.63
C TYR A 57 -0.31 -1.15 -2.02
N VAL A 58 0.56 -1.60 -2.93
CA VAL A 58 0.59 -1.10 -4.31
C VAL A 58 -0.77 -1.31 -4.98
N ALA A 59 -1.35 -2.50 -4.85
CA ALA A 59 -2.65 -2.80 -5.44
C ALA A 59 -3.81 -1.99 -4.85
N MET A 60 -3.70 -1.50 -3.60
CA MET A 60 -4.77 -0.84 -2.87
C MET A 60 -4.70 0.69 -2.97
N SER A 61 -4.71 1.21 -4.20
CA SER A 61 -4.73 2.66 -4.48
C SER A 61 -3.52 3.40 -3.89
N SER A 62 -2.30 2.89 -4.10
CA SER A 62 -1.09 3.61 -3.68
C SER A 62 -0.82 4.82 -4.58
N ARG A 63 0.10 5.70 -4.14
CA ARG A 63 0.56 6.84 -4.94
C ARG A 63 1.03 6.44 -6.34
N GLN A 64 1.73 5.31 -6.45
CA GLN A 64 2.23 4.76 -7.71
C GLN A 64 1.11 4.38 -8.69
N MET A 65 -0.09 4.06 -8.21
CA MET A 65 -1.26 3.73 -9.04
C MET A 65 -2.11 4.96 -9.40
N GLY A 66 -1.57 6.17 -9.18
CA GLY A 66 -2.21 7.43 -9.53
C GLY A 66 -3.27 7.88 -8.54
N ASN A 67 -3.10 7.56 -7.26
CA ASN A 67 -3.92 8.12 -6.18
C ASN A 67 -3.70 9.64 -6.07
N ASP A 68 -4.79 10.38 -5.88
CA ASP A 68 -4.76 11.84 -5.78
C ASP A 68 -4.34 12.32 -4.38
N VAL A 69 -4.91 11.72 -3.32
CA VAL A 69 -4.65 12.05 -1.91
C VAL A 69 -4.56 10.77 -1.07
N ALA A 70 -3.44 10.59 -0.38
CA ALA A 70 -3.17 9.46 0.48
C ALA A 70 -3.02 9.90 1.94
N PHE A 71 -3.90 9.41 2.81
CA PHE A 71 -3.83 9.59 4.25
C PHE A 71 -3.34 8.32 4.93
N ALA A 72 -2.73 8.47 6.10
CA ALA A 72 -2.45 7.35 7.00
C ALA A 72 -2.87 7.68 8.43
N TRP A 73 -3.31 6.68 9.18
CA TRP A 73 -3.43 6.79 10.64
C TRP A 73 -2.08 6.57 11.32
N PRO A 74 -1.89 7.03 12.57
CA PRO A 74 -0.67 6.73 13.34
C PRO A 74 -0.42 5.23 13.51
N THR A 75 -1.47 4.41 13.43
CA THR A 75 -1.43 2.94 13.52
C THR A 75 -1.00 2.26 12.21
N ALA A 76 -0.79 3.02 11.13
CA ALA A 76 -0.43 2.46 9.84
C ALA A 76 1.00 1.88 9.82
N GLN A 77 1.13 0.71 9.21
CA GLN A 77 2.35 -0.04 9.04
C GLN A 77 2.57 -0.23 7.55
N ILE A 78 3.37 0.64 6.94
CA ILE A 78 3.61 0.68 5.49
C ILE A 78 5.03 0.17 5.24
N ALA A 79 5.14 -1.04 4.70
CA ALA A 79 6.44 -1.68 4.52
C ALA A 79 6.48 -2.58 3.28
N VAL A 80 7.69 -2.88 2.80
CA VAL A 80 7.89 -3.77 1.65
C VAL A 80 7.52 -5.22 1.97
N MET A 81 7.82 -5.68 3.18
CA MET A 81 7.50 -7.02 3.67
C MET A 81 7.40 -7.03 5.20
N GLY A 82 7.00 -8.16 5.77
CA GLY A 82 6.98 -8.38 7.22
C GLY A 82 8.37 -8.24 7.87
N PRO A 83 8.45 -7.81 9.14
CA PRO A 83 9.71 -7.47 9.79
C PRO A 83 10.61 -8.71 9.99
N GLU A 84 10.02 -9.89 10.26
CA GLU A 84 10.75 -11.16 10.38
C GLU A 84 11.40 -11.56 9.05
N GLY A 85 10.64 -11.46 7.96
CA GLY A 85 11.16 -11.72 6.61
C GLY A 85 12.26 -10.74 6.22
N ALA A 86 12.08 -9.45 6.53
CA ALA A 86 13.08 -8.42 6.25
C ALA A 86 14.37 -8.62 7.05
N ALA A 87 14.27 -8.94 8.34
CA ALA A 87 15.42 -9.16 9.21
C ALA A 87 16.30 -10.32 8.69
N ARG A 88 15.68 -11.45 8.32
CA ARG A 88 16.38 -12.60 7.74
C ARG A 88 17.01 -12.29 6.39
N LEU A 89 16.29 -11.57 5.54
CA LEU A 89 16.77 -11.24 4.19
C LEU A 89 17.96 -10.27 4.24
N LEU A 90 17.90 -9.25 5.10
CA LEU A 90 18.92 -8.20 5.18
C LEU A 90 20.12 -8.63 6.02
N ASN A 91 19.92 -9.36 7.12
CA ASN A 91 20.94 -9.65 8.11
C ASN A 91 21.23 -11.16 8.27
N GLY A 92 20.77 -12.02 7.35
CA GLY A 92 20.86 -13.48 7.51
C GLY A 92 22.27 -14.01 7.77
N ARG A 93 23.31 -13.42 7.15
CA ARG A 93 24.71 -13.80 7.41
C ARG A 93 25.16 -13.45 8.84
N VAL A 94 24.76 -12.29 9.34
CA VAL A 94 25.12 -11.81 10.68
C VAL A 94 24.38 -12.63 11.74
N ILE A 95 23.09 -12.91 11.51
CA ILE A 95 22.27 -13.76 12.38
C ILE A 95 22.88 -15.16 12.48
N ALA A 96 23.25 -15.77 11.35
CA ALA A 96 23.81 -17.11 11.32
C ALA A 96 25.21 -17.23 11.96
N ALA A 97 26.00 -16.14 11.94
CA ALA A 97 27.34 -16.09 12.53
C ALA A 97 27.33 -15.67 14.02
N SER A 98 26.17 -15.36 14.59
CA SER A 98 26.05 -14.91 15.98
C SER A 98 26.11 -16.08 16.97
N GLU A 99 26.59 -15.81 18.18
CA GLU A 99 26.58 -16.76 19.29
C GLU A 99 25.15 -17.14 19.71
N ASP A 100 24.22 -16.18 19.60
CA ASP A 100 22.79 -16.39 19.78
C ASP A 100 22.01 -15.84 18.57
N PRO A 101 21.78 -16.68 17.54
CA PRO A 101 21.02 -16.30 16.36
C PRO A 101 19.60 -15.83 16.67
N ALA A 102 18.93 -16.42 17.67
CA ALA A 102 17.55 -16.09 17.99
C ALA A 102 17.44 -14.70 18.63
N ALA A 103 18.32 -14.38 19.59
CA ALA A 103 18.37 -13.04 20.18
C ALA A 103 18.78 -11.97 19.15
N THR A 104 19.71 -12.33 18.25
CA THR A 104 20.18 -11.42 17.19
C THR A 104 19.09 -11.14 16.17
N GLU A 105 18.34 -12.16 15.74
CA GLU A 105 17.18 -11.99 14.87
C GLU A 105 16.10 -11.12 15.53
N ALA A 106 15.76 -11.38 16.80
CA ALA A 106 14.76 -10.61 17.53
C ALA A 106 15.14 -9.12 17.60
N LYS A 107 16.42 -8.81 17.81
CA LYS A 107 16.93 -7.43 17.79
C LYS A 107 16.74 -6.77 16.42
N PHE A 108 17.10 -7.45 15.34
CA PHE A 108 16.92 -6.90 13.99
C PHE A 108 15.46 -6.75 13.59
N VAL A 109 14.58 -7.64 14.05
CA VAL A 109 13.13 -7.53 13.85
C VAL A 109 12.60 -6.27 14.52
N GLU A 110 13.00 -5.99 15.76
CA GLU A 110 12.54 -4.81 16.48
C GLU A 110 13.10 -3.52 15.87
N ASP A 111 14.40 -3.51 15.54
CA ASP A 111 15.03 -2.39 14.82
C ASP A 111 14.31 -2.08 13.50
N TYR A 112 13.91 -3.10 12.75
CA TYR A 112 13.17 -2.92 11.50
C TYR A 112 11.76 -2.41 11.77
N ARG A 113 11.09 -2.92 12.81
CA ARG A 113 9.74 -2.50 13.18
C ARG A 113 9.72 -1.01 13.56
N GLU A 114 10.62 -0.57 14.43
CA GLU A 114 10.71 0.84 14.81
C GLU A 114 10.99 1.75 13.61
N LYS A 115 11.92 1.34 12.74
CA LYS A 115 12.36 2.18 11.61
C LYS A 115 11.37 2.25 10.46
N PHE A 116 10.67 1.15 10.16
CA PHE A 116 9.90 1.00 8.92
C PHE A 116 8.42 0.64 9.12
N PHE A 117 8.00 0.08 10.26
CA PHE A 117 6.59 -0.24 10.53
C PHE A 117 5.84 0.96 11.13
N ASN A 118 5.94 2.10 10.45
CA ASN A 118 5.28 3.34 10.83
C ASN A 118 4.88 4.11 9.55
N PRO A 119 3.94 5.07 9.62
CA PRO A 119 3.53 5.83 8.44
C PRO A 119 4.54 6.92 8.07
N TYR A 120 5.39 7.34 9.02
CA TYR A 120 6.22 8.54 8.88
C TYR A 120 7.28 8.38 7.80
N ARG A 121 7.89 7.19 7.66
CA ARG A 121 8.80 6.93 6.53
C ARG A 121 8.12 7.07 5.17
N ALA A 122 6.88 6.60 5.05
CA ALA A 122 6.13 6.72 3.81
C ALA A 122 5.73 8.19 3.54
N ALA A 123 5.46 8.96 4.58
CA ALA A 123 5.21 10.40 4.50
C ALA A 123 6.47 11.19 4.08
N ASP A 124 7.63 10.90 4.66
CA ASP A 124 8.92 11.51 4.28
C ASP A 124 9.25 11.30 2.80
N LEU A 125 8.83 10.17 2.23
CA LEU A 125 9.01 9.81 0.83
C LEU A 125 7.90 10.35 -0.10
N GLY A 126 6.91 11.08 0.44
CA GLY A 126 5.77 11.60 -0.31
C GLY A 126 4.82 10.53 -0.85
N GLN A 127 4.83 9.33 -0.27
CA GLN A 127 3.87 8.28 -0.59
C GLN A 127 2.53 8.47 0.15
N ILE A 128 2.59 9.11 1.31
CA ILE A 128 1.46 9.56 2.13
C ILE A 128 1.54 11.07 2.20
N ASP A 129 0.45 11.76 1.88
CA ASP A 129 0.40 13.23 1.92
C ASP A 129 0.30 13.74 3.37
N GLU A 130 -0.42 13.02 4.24
CA GLU A 130 -0.59 13.42 5.64
C GLU A 130 -0.90 12.23 6.57
N VAL A 131 -0.30 12.26 7.76
CA VAL A 131 -0.68 11.36 8.88
C VAL A 131 -1.72 12.09 9.73
N ILE A 132 -2.92 11.53 9.83
CA ILE A 132 -4.09 12.16 10.47
C ILE A 132 -4.61 11.31 11.62
N GLU A 133 -5.18 11.95 12.63
CA GLU A 133 -5.89 11.24 13.70
C GLU A 133 -7.13 10.51 13.14
N PRO A 134 -7.47 9.29 13.59
CA PRO A 134 -8.60 8.53 13.04
C PRO A 134 -9.93 9.29 13.04
N ARG A 135 -10.17 10.12 14.07
CA ARG A 135 -11.35 10.99 14.20
C ARG A 135 -11.47 12.06 13.12
N GLU A 136 -10.35 12.45 12.52
CA GLU A 136 -10.28 13.49 11.49
C GLU A 136 -10.53 12.95 10.08
N THR A 137 -10.64 11.62 9.91
CA THR A 137 -10.81 10.99 8.60
C THR A 137 -11.97 11.59 7.80
N ARG A 138 -13.15 11.73 8.42
CA ARG A 138 -14.34 12.27 7.75
C ARG A 138 -14.16 13.72 7.25
N PRO A 139 -13.79 14.71 8.10
CA PRO A 139 -13.61 16.08 7.62
C PRO A 139 -12.48 16.20 6.57
N ARG A 140 -11.42 15.38 6.65
CA ARG A 140 -10.36 15.35 5.64
C ARG A 140 -10.85 14.80 4.30
N LEU A 141 -11.66 13.73 4.32
CA LEU A 141 -12.26 13.17 3.11
C LEU A 141 -13.20 14.15 2.42
N ILE A 142 -14.03 14.88 3.17
CA ILE A 142 -14.93 15.90 2.61
C ILE A 142 -14.12 16.96 1.86
N ARG A 143 -13.10 17.53 2.51
CA ARG A 143 -12.23 18.56 1.88
C ARG A 143 -11.50 18.03 0.65
N ALA A 144 -10.94 16.84 0.73
CA ALA A 144 -10.24 16.23 -0.40
C ALA A 144 -11.20 16.01 -1.59
N LEU A 145 -12.41 15.53 -1.32
CA LEU A 145 -13.43 15.34 -2.36
C LEU A 145 -13.85 16.68 -2.98
N GLU A 146 -14.10 17.72 -2.17
CA GLU A 146 -14.45 19.07 -2.65
C GLU A 146 -13.40 19.62 -3.63
N VAL A 147 -12.11 19.51 -3.27
CA VAL A 147 -11.00 19.95 -4.15
C VAL A 147 -10.93 19.11 -5.43
N LEU A 148 -11.18 17.80 -5.34
CA LEU A 148 -11.07 16.88 -6.47
C LEU A 148 -12.31 16.84 -7.37
N GLN A 149 -13.39 17.57 -7.05
CA GLN A 149 -14.61 17.61 -7.87
C GLN A 149 -14.33 18.06 -9.31
N THR A 150 -13.34 18.93 -9.51
CA THR A 150 -12.95 19.46 -10.82
C THR A 150 -11.77 18.73 -11.45
N LYS A 151 -11.41 17.54 -10.94
CA LYS A 151 -10.31 16.74 -11.49
C LYS A 151 -10.60 16.39 -12.95
N VAL A 152 -9.67 16.75 -13.83
CA VAL A 152 -9.64 16.31 -15.23
C VAL A 152 -8.34 15.55 -15.46
N SER A 153 -8.45 14.32 -15.96
CA SER A 153 -7.32 13.46 -16.29
C SER A 153 -7.52 12.88 -17.68
N ILE A 154 -6.50 13.00 -18.52
CA ILE A 154 -6.52 12.53 -19.91
C ILE A 154 -5.65 11.27 -19.99
N ASN A 155 -6.21 10.22 -20.57
CA ASN A 155 -5.47 8.99 -20.88
C ASN A 155 -4.95 9.03 -22.32
N TYR A 156 -3.85 8.32 -22.58
CA TYR A 156 -3.32 8.17 -23.94
C TYR A 156 -4.37 7.61 -24.91
N PRO A 157 -4.49 8.16 -26.12
CA PRO A 157 -5.42 7.66 -27.15
C PRO A 157 -5.13 6.20 -27.47
N LYS A 158 -6.17 5.36 -27.38
CA LYS A 158 -6.12 3.93 -27.72
C LYS A 158 -7.55 3.45 -28.00
N LYS A 159 -7.71 2.36 -28.76
CA LYS A 159 -9.03 1.74 -28.98
C LYS A 159 -9.64 1.29 -27.65
N HIS A 160 -8.84 0.57 -26.86
CA HIS A 160 -9.08 0.20 -25.47
C HIS A 160 -7.75 -0.31 -24.89
N GLY A 161 -7.69 -0.50 -23.57
CA GLY A 161 -6.52 -1.18 -22.98
C GLY A 161 -6.65 -2.71 -23.03
N LEU A 162 -5.59 -3.39 -22.59
CA LEU A 162 -5.52 -4.85 -22.49
C LEU A 162 -5.72 -5.25 -21.03
N PHE A 163 -6.98 -5.44 -20.64
CA PHE A 163 -7.34 -5.87 -19.29
C PHE A 163 -6.89 -7.32 -19.07
N PRO A 164 -6.20 -7.66 -17.95
CA PRO A 164 -5.87 -9.05 -17.63
C PRO A 164 -7.12 -9.90 -17.51
N VAL A 165 -7.17 -11.08 -18.15
CA VAL A 165 -8.34 -11.98 -18.14
C VAL A 165 -8.13 -13.25 -17.32
#